data_AF-A0A7S2N0K3-F1
#
_entry.id   AF-A0A7S2N0K3-F1
#
_cell.length_a   1.000
_cell.length_b   1.000
_cell.length_c   1.000
_cell.angle_alpha   90.00
_cell.angle_beta   90.00
_cell.angle_gamma   90.00
#
_symmetry.space_group_name_H-M   'P 1'
#
loop_
_entity.id
_entity.type
_entity.pdbx_description
1 polymer ?
#
loop_
_entity_poly.entity_id
_entity_poly.type
_entity_poly.pdbx_seq_one_letter_code
_entity_poly.pdbx_strand_id
1 'polypeptide(L)'
;GYTVRFVTLDKQNTTTPAKFLHARVKGAADFLREQCGQSVVMYVDAYDVFFNMPASTTLHRFKATGARVVWSTERLFNGQDYYDKRFWDGQAANGQQSVYNYLNSGGFIGYADTLTRLTA
;
A
#
# COMPACT_ATOMS: atom_id res chain seq x y z
N GLY A 1 -17.78 10.89 -8.44
CA GLY A 1 -17.65 10.83 -6.97
C GLY A 1 -16.61 9.79 -6.61
N TYR A 2 -15.97 9.91 -5.44
CA TYR A 2 -15.14 8.83 -4.87
C TYR A 2 -15.90 8.21 -3.69
N THR A 3 -15.61 6.95 -3.40
CA THR A 3 -16.22 6.23 -2.28
C THR A 3 -15.13 5.90 -1.27
N VAL A 4 -15.29 6.39 -0.05
CA VAL A 4 -14.45 5.96 1.08
C VAL A 4 -15.13 4.74 1.71
N ARG A 5 -14.37 3.68 1.92
CA ARG A 5 -14.83 2.47 2.61
C ARG A 5 -13.84 2.12 3.70
N PHE A 6 -14.38 1.86 4.89
CA PHE A 6 -13.60 1.36 6.01
C PHE A 6 -13.65 -0.17 5.95
N VAL A 7 -12.48 -0.79 5.82
CA VAL A 7 -12.35 -2.24 5.97
C VAL A 7 -11.99 -2.50 7.43
N THR A 8 -12.99 -2.82 8.24
CA THR A 8 -12.78 -3.16 9.64
C THR A 8 -12.29 -4.61 9.74
N LEU A 9 -11.11 -4.79 10.31
CA LEU A 9 -10.58 -6.12 10.62
C LEU A 9 -11.15 -6.58 11.96
N ASP A 10 -11.77 -7.77 11.99
CA ASP A 10 -12.31 -8.32 13.23
C ASP A 10 -11.17 -8.66 14.21
N LYS A 11 -11.20 -8.04 15.39
CA LYS A 11 -10.17 -8.18 16.42
C LYS A 11 -10.11 -9.59 16.99
N GLN A 12 -11.18 -10.38 16.91
CA GLN A 12 -11.30 -11.64 17.64
C GLN A 12 -10.29 -12.72 17.22
N ASN A 13 -9.56 -12.54 16.11
CA ASN A 13 -8.58 -13.52 15.61
C ASN A 13 -7.13 -12.99 15.52
N THR A 14 -6.79 -11.87 16.18
CA THR A 14 -5.53 -11.11 15.94
C THR A 14 -4.56 -11.09 17.14
N THR A 15 -4.45 -12.18 17.90
CA THR A 15 -3.59 -12.23 19.11
C THR A 15 -2.08 -12.16 18.84
N THR A 16 -1.64 -12.20 17.57
CA THR A 16 -0.23 -12.05 17.19
C THR A 16 -0.07 -11.10 16.00
N PRO A 17 1.10 -10.43 15.85
CA PRO A 17 1.37 -9.55 14.70
C PRO A 17 1.17 -10.23 13.34
N ALA A 18 1.54 -11.52 13.23
CA ALA A 18 1.36 -12.30 12.01
C ALA A 18 -0.12 -12.50 11.64
N LYS A 19 -0.98 -12.77 12.64
CA LYS A 19 -2.42 -12.91 12.42
C LYS A 19 -3.07 -11.58 12.04
N PHE A 20 -2.60 -10.47 12.61
CA PHE A 20 -3.05 -9.13 12.24
C PHE A 20 -2.69 -8.80 10.79
N LEU A 21 -1.44 -9.06 10.37
CA LEU A 21 -1.02 -8.87 8.98
C LEU A 21 -1.82 -9.75 8.01
N HIS A 22 -2.03 -11.02 8.35
CA HIS A 22 -2.84 -11.93 7.54
C HIS A 22 -4.29 -11.45 7.39
N ALA A 23 -4.92 -11.00 8.48
CA ALA A 23 -6.26 -10.44 8.44
C ALA A 23 -6.33 -9.18 7.55
N ARG A 24 -5.31 -8.31 7.63
CA ARG A 24 -5.19 -7.11 6.80
C ARG A 24 -5.13 -7.44 5.31
N VAL A 25 -4.22 -8.34 4.92
CA VAL A 25 -4.05 -8.77 3.53
C VAL A 25 -5.31 -9.46 3.02
N LYS A 26 -5.92 -10.36 3.82
CA LYS A 26 -7.16 -11.04 3.44
C LYS A 26 -8.31 -10.06 3.25
N GLY A 27 -8.52 -9.13 4.18
CA GLY A 27 -9.57 -8.11 4.09
C GLY A 27 -9.40 -7.21 2.86
N ALA A 28 -8.15 -6.84 2.54
CA ALA A 28 -7.84 -6.12 1.31
C ALA A 28 -8.16 -6.97 0.07
N ALA A 29 -7.73 -8.24 0.03
CA ALA A 29 -7.98 -9.14 -1.08
C ALA A 29 -9.47 -9.37 -1.35
N ASP A 30 -10.26 -9.59 -0.29
CA ASP A 30 -11.71 -9.77 -0.39
C ASP A 30 -12.39 -8.50 -0.95
N PHE A 31 -12.01 -7.32 -0.45
CA PHE A 31 -12.51 -6.05 -0.98
C PHE A 31 -12.15 -5.85 -2.47
N LEU A 32 -10.91 -6.15 -2.85
CA LEU A 32 -10.40 -5.96 -4.21
C LEU A 32 -11.09 -6.86 -5.25
N ARG A 33 -11.49 -8.08 -4.86
CA ARG A 33 -12.22 -9.01 -5.74
C ARG A 33 -13.60 -8.49 -6.15
N GLU A 34 -14.19 -7.62 -5.35
CA GLU A 34 -15.49 -7.00 -5.65
C GLU A 34 -15.39 -5.75 -6.53
N GLN A 35 -14.17 -5.28 -6.82
CA GLN A 35 -13.96 -4.07 -7.62
C GLN A 35 -13.77 -4.38 -9.11
N CYS A 36 -14.18 -3.45 -9.97
CA CYS A 36 -13.75 -3.46 -11.37
C CYS A 36 -12.22 -3.39 -11.44
N GLY A 37 -11.59 -4.21 -12.29
CA GLY A 37 -10.12 -4.28 -12.38
C GLY A 37 -9.43 -2.95 -12.72
N GLN A 38 -10.14 -2.03 -13.40
CA GLN A 38 -9.66 -0.69 -13.75
C GLN A 38 -9.87 0.36 -12.63
N SER A 39 -10.56 0.01 -11.55
CA SER A 39 -10.72 0.89 -10.40
C SER A 39 -9.38 1.17 -9.74
N VAL A 40 -9.15 2.42 -9.37
CA VAL A 40 -7.98 2.82 -8.57
C VAL A 40 -8.38 2.74 -7.10
N VAL A 41 -7.64 1.95 -6.33
CA VAL A 41 -7.85 1.74 -4.90
C VAL A 41 -6.62 2.24 -4.16
N MET A 42 -6.85 3.05 -3.12
CA MET A 42 -5.84 3.46 -2.17
C MET A 42 -6.12 2.77 -0.84
N TYR A 43 -5.11 2.07 -0.32
CA TYR A 43 -5.15 1.44 0.99
C TYR A 43 -4.22 2.22 1.92
N VAL A 44 -4.70 2.53 3.12
CA VAL A 44 -3.93 3.20 4.16
C VAL A 44 -4.26 2.61 5.53
N ASP A 45 -3.35 2.79 6.48
CA ASP A 45 -3.66 2.58 7.89
C ASP A 45 -4.74 3.54 8.37
N ALA A 46 -5.61 3.08 9.27
CA ALA A 46 -6.81 3.80 9.64
C ALA A 46 -6.65 4.75 10.83
N TYR A 47 -5.70 4.49 11.74
CA TYR A 47 -5.62 5.18 13.03
C TYR A 47 -4.68 6.38 13.04
N ASP A 48 -3.66 6.39 12.18
CA ASP A 48 -2.56 7.35 12.18
C ASP A 48 -2.37 8.05 10.83
N VAL A 49 -3.34 7.94 9.92
CA VAL A 49 -3.32 8.60 8.60
C VAL A 49 -4.42 9.64 8.49
N PHE A 50 -4.04 10.83 8.03
CA PHE A 50 -4.96 11.94 7.75
C PHE A 50 -4.84 12.36 6.28
N PHE A 51 -5.98 12.64 5.65
CA PHE A 51 -6.01 13.18 4.29
C PHE A 51 -5.98 14.71 4.33
N ASN A 52 -4.94 15.31 3.77
CA ASN A 52 -4.78 16.77 3.69
C ASN A 52 -5.13 17.36 2.31
N MET A 53 -5.57 16.54 1.36
CA MET A 53 -5.91 16.95 0.00
C MET A 53 -7.12 16.17 -0.53
N PRO A 54 -7.85 16.73 -1.53
CA PRO A 54 -8.93 16.03 -2.19
C PRO A 54 -8.45 14.77 -2.93
N ALA A 55 -9.27 13.72 -2.94
CA ALA A 55 -8.97 12.46 -3.61
C ALA A 55 -8.67 12.61 -5.11
N SER A 56 -9.25 13.61 -5.79
CA SER A 56 -8.96 13.94 -7.19
C SER A 56 -7.49 14.30 -7.41
N THR A 57 -6.88 15.00 -6.46
CA THR A 57 -5.45 15.39 -6.52
C THR A 57 -4.58 14.15 -6.40
N THR A 58 -4.88 13.26 -5.45
CA THR A 58 -4.17 11.99 -5.29
C THR A 58 -4.29 11.12 -6.53
N LEU A 59 -5.49 10.98 -7.09
CA LEU A 59 -5.73 10.22 -8.32
C LEU A 59 -4.95 10.78 -9.51
N HIS A 60 -4.93 12.11 -9.66
CA HIS A 60 -4.18 12.78 -10.72
C HIS A 60 -2.67 12.49 -10.59
N ARG A 61 -2.11 12.63 -9.38
CA ARG A 61 -0.69 12.34 -9.11
C ARG A 61 -0.36 10.87 -9.36
N PHE A 62 -1.20 9.94 -8.94
CA PHE A 62 -1.02 8.51 -9.23
C PHE A 62 -1.00 8.24 -10.73
N LYS A 63 -1.99 8.75 -11.48
CA LYS A 63 -2.04 8.55 -12.93
C LYS A 63 -0.82 9.15 -13.65
N ALA A 64 -0.32 10.29 -13.17
CA ALA A 64 0.85 10.95 -13.73
C ALA A 64 2.15 10.13 -13.56
N THR A 65 2.21 9.18 -12.64
CA THR A 65 3.40 8.30 -12.51
C THR A 65 3.49 7.27 -13.64
N GLY A 66 2.38 6.95 -14.31
CA GLY A 66 2.30 5.85 -15.28
C GLY A 66 2.43 4.45 -14.67
N ALA A 67 2.60 4.34 -13.35
CA ALA A 67 2.74 3.07 -12.66
C ALA A 67 1.40 2.36 -12.47
N ARG A 68 1.44 1.03 -12.33
CA ARG A 68 0.24 0.24 -12.00
C ARG A 68 -0.06 0.21 -10.50
N VAL A 69 0.97 0.38 -9.69
CA VAL A 69 0.93 0.44 -8.23
C VAL A 69 2.04 1.36 -7.75
N VAL A 70 1.77 2.13 -6.70
CA VAL A 70 2.73 2.98 -6.00
C VAL A 70 2.60 2.68 -4.52
N TRP A 71 3.72 2.32 -3.91
CA TRP A 71 3.85 2.09 -2.47
C TRP A 71 4.37 3.35 -1.78
N SER A 72 3.97 3.59 -0.53
CA SER A 72 4.68 4.55 0.30
C SER A 72 6.08 4.05 0.61
N THR A 73 6.99 4.98 0.85
CA THR A 73 8.39 4.69 1.15
C THR A 73 8.78 5.26 2.50
N GLU A 74 9.67 4.59 3.21
CA GLU A 74 10.20 5.01 4.50
C GLU A 74 11.72 5.01 4.55
N ARG A 75 12.28 5.67 5.58
CA ARG A 75 13.72 5.78 5.78
C ARG A 75 14.30 4.59 6.54
N LEU A 76 13.48 3.86 7.28
CA LEU A 76 13.92 2.79 8.15
C LEU A 76 13.69 1.44 7.46
N PHE A 77 14.71 0.59 7.47
CA PHE A 77 14.56 -0.77 7.00
C PHE A 77 13.85 -1.59 8.08
N ASN A 78 12.54 -1.77 7.93
CA ASN A 78 11.69 -2.49 8.89
C ASN A 78 10.65 -3.35 8.17
N GLY A 79 10.33 -4.51 8.74
CA GLY A 79 9.28 -5.40 8.22
C GLY A 79 9.57 -6.04 6.86
N GLN A 80 10.81 -5.98 6.38
CA GLN A 80 11.28 -6.55 5.11
C GLN A 80 12.32 -7.65 5.37
N ASP A 81 12.53 -8.54 4.41
CA ASP A 81 13.53 -9.59 4.53
C ASP A 81 14.93 -8.98 4.57
N TYR A 82 15.66 -9.23 5.67
CA TYR A 82 17.02 -8.75 5.88
C TYR A 82 17.96 -9.05 4.70
N TYR A 83 17.78 -10.16 4.00
CA TYR A 83 18.60 -10.51 2.84
C TYR A 83 18.43 -9.55 1.66
N ASP A 84 17.28 -8.87 1.57
CA ASP A 84 16.98 -7.91 0.51
C ASP A 84 17.55 -6.51 0.80
N LYS A 85 18.10 -6.27 2.00
CA LYS A 85 18.55 -4.92 2.39
C LYS A 85 19.54 -4.32 1.38
N ARG A 86 20.48 -5.11 0.87
CA ARG A 86 21.47 -4.65 -0.12
C ARG A 86 20.83 -4.24 -1.44
N PHE A 87 19.78 -4.94 -1.85
CA PHE A 87 19.01 -4.56 -3.03
C PHE A 87 18.41 -3.16 -2.81
N TRP A 88 17.69 -2.95 -1.71
CA TRP A 88 17.07 -1.67 -1.39
C TRP A 88 18.07 -0.52 -1.21
N ASP A 89 19.20 -0.77 -0.53
CA ASP A 89 20.29 0.19 -0.38
C ASP A 89 20.86 0.64 -1.73
N GLY A 90 20.84 -0.26 -2.73
CA GLY A 90 21.30 0.00 -4.09
C GLY A 90 20.25 0.62 -5.02
N GLN A 91 18.96 0.62 -4.65
CA GLN A 91 17.86 1.18 -5.44
C GLN A 91 17.78 2.72 -5.41
N ALA A 92 18.88 3.42 -5.11
CA ALA A 92 18.99 4.86 -5.29
C ALA A 92 18.76 5.20 -6.78
N ALA A 93 17.50 5.35 -7.15
CA ALA A 93 17.05 5.41 -8.53
C ALA A 93 17.69 6.61 -9.22
N ASN A 94 18.43 6.34 -10.30
CA ASN A 94 18.89 7.34 -11.26
C ASN A 94 19.82 8.42 -10.69
N GLY A 95 20.72 8.08 -9.77
CA GLY A 95 21.72 9.03 -9.25
C GLY A 95 21.14 10.10 -8.31
N GLN A 96 19.86 10.02 -7.96
CA GLN A 96 19.28 10.80 -6.88
C GLN A 96 19.23 9.94 -5.63
N GLN A 97 20.11 10.24 -4.67
CA GLN A 97 20.01 9.66 -3.33
C GLN A 97 18.69 10.11 -2.69
N SER A 98 17.68 9.24 -2.74
CA SER A 98 16.53 9.35 -1.84
C SER A 98 16.95 8.82 -0.47
N VAL A 99 16.50 9.48 0.59
CA VAL A 99 16.60 8.94 1.95
C VAL A 99 15.48 7.94 2.27
N TYR A 100 14.52 7.78 1.35
CA TYR A 100 13.36 6.90 1.44
C TYR A 100 13.50 5.75 0.43
N ASN A 101 14.25 4.71 0.79
CA ASN A 101 14.61 3.61 -0.12
C ASN A 101 13.85 2.31 0.18
N TYR A 102 13.05 2.29 1.25
CA TYR A 102 12.40 1.08 1.72
C TYR A 102 10.89 1.21 1.59
N LEU A 103 10.20 0.11 1.35
CA LEU A 103 8.74 0.08 1.25
C LEU A 103 8.08 0.22 2.62
N ASN A 104 6.98 0.96 2.67
CA ASN A 104 6.10 1.02 3.82
C ASN A 104 4.72 0.45 3.43
N SER A 105 4.25 -0.56 4.16
CA SER A 105 2.95 -1.20 3.88
C SER A 105 1.76 -0.41 4.42
N GLY A 106 1.99 0.65 5.19
CA GLY A 106 0.96 1.53 5.76
C GLY A 106 0.25 2.40 4.73
N GLY A 107 0.75 2.48 3.48
CA GLY A 107 0.07 3.17 2.40
C GLY A 107 0.46 2.65 1.01
N PHE A 108 -0.52 2.38 0.16
CA PHE A 108 -0.30 2.13 -1.26
C PHE A 108 -1.52 2.49 -2.09
N ILE A 109 -1.30 2.73 -3.37
CA ILE A 109 -2.36 3.04 -4.35
C ILE A 109 -2.09 2.29 -5.64
N GLY A 110 -3.12 1.71 -6.25
CA GLY A 110 -2.95 0.95 -7.48
C GLY A 110 -4.26 0.57 -8.15
N TYR A 111 -4.16 -0.02 -9.34
CA TYR A 111 -5.30 -0.63 -10.01
C TYR A 111 -5.73 -1.90 -9.29
N ALA A 112 -7.04 -2.09 -9.12
CA ALA A 112 -7.60 -3.22 -8.39
C ALA A 112 -7.11 -4.57 -8.94
N ASP A 113 -7.02 -4.73 -10.27
CA ASP A 113 -6.52 -5.97 -10.87
C ASP A 113 -5.07 -6.31 -10.47
N THR A 114 -4.26 -5.28 -10.28
CA THR A 114 -2.83 -5.38 -9.96
C THR A 114 -2.66 -5.65 -8.49
N LEU A 115 -3.42 -4.95 -7.65
CA LEU A 115 -3.44 -5.18 -6.21
C LEU A 115 -3.94 -6.59 -5.88
N THR A 116 -5.00 -7.08 -6.55
CA THR A 116 -5.50 -8.45 -6.35
C THR A 116 -4.41 -9.49 -6.60
N ARG A 117 -3.57 -9.32 -7.63
CA ARG A 117 -2.45 -10.24 -7.92
C ARG A 117 -1.35 -10.20 -6.87
N LEU A 118 -1.18 -9.09 -6.15
CA LEU A 118 -0.18 -8.94 -5.08
C LEU A 118 -0.69 -9.45 -3.72
N THR A 119 -2.00 -9.57 -3.55
CA THR A 119 -2.64 -10.04 -2.31
C THR A 119 -3.25 -11.43 -2.41
N ALA A 120 -3.11 -12.11 -3.56
CA ALA A 120 -3.58 -13.48 -3.78
C ALA A 120 -2.61 -14.50 -3.19
#